data_AF-A0A7T0NX74-F1
#
_entry.id   AF-A0A7T0NX74-F1
#
_cell.length_a   1.000
_cell.length_b   1.000
_cell.length_c   1.000
_cell.angle_alpha   90.00
_cell.angle_beta   90.00
_cell.angle_gamma   90.00
#
_symmetry.space_group_name_H-M   'P 1'
#
loop_
_entity.id
_entity.type
_entity.pdbx_description
1 polymer ?
#
loop_
_entity_poly.entity_id
_entity_poly.type
_entity_poly.pdbx_seq_one_letter_code
_entity_poly.pdbx_strand_id
1 'polypeptide(L)'
;MKPAQVNKLYSKLTPHEQAALVIEAAARLDEREADAIMEQVERKHYIATHADYTRRIHGLTALIGQYGIEYWKNRALMLIACEHAEQGSQQAEDSALKFLAKTLALESAIVEVCNRLKVDIKAIKIMAGCPDNETQEFLTPVDEELVKQYIESYAGLFTG
;
A
#
# COMPACT_ATOMS: atom_id res chain seq x y z
N MET A 1 -3.38 -29.77 0.09
CA MET A 1 -2.24 -30.02 -0.84
C MET A 1 -1.02 -30.41 -0.03
N LYS A 2 -0.14 -31.31 -0.49
CA LYS A 2 1.06 -31.69 0.31
C LYS A 2 2.04 -30.50 0.36
N PRO A 3 2.65 -30.16 1.52
CA PRO A 3 3.57 -29.01 1.66
C PRO A 3 4.68 -28.97 0.61
N ALA A 4 5.26 -30.13 0.29
CA ALA A 4 6.31 -30.27 -0.71
C ALA A 4 5.90 -29.89 -2.16
N GLN A 5 4.60 -29.88 -2.48
CA GLN A 5 4.12 -29.45 -3.80
C GLN A 5 3.95 -27.93 -3.89
N VAL A 6 3.57 -27.28 -2.79
CA VAL A 6 3.42 -25.81 -2.71
C VAL A 6 4.80 -25.14 -2.83
N ASN A 7 5.80 -25.65 -2.11
CA ASN A 7 7.16 -25.09 -2.12
C ASN A 7 7.81 -25.10 -3.51
N LYS A 8 7.51 -26.11 -4.35
CA LYS A 8 7.98 -26.19 -5.74
C LYS A 8 7.34 -25.17 -6.69
N LEU A 9 6.22 -24.56 -6.30
CA LEU A 9 5.57 -23.51 -7.09
C LEU A 9 6.26 -22.18 -6.84
N TYR A 10 6.50 -21.82 -5.57
CA TYR A 10 7.15 -20.56 -5.22
C TYR A 10 8.59 -20.45 -5.76
N SER A 11 9.31 -21.57 -5.89
CA SER A 11 10.67 -21.58 -6.47
C SER A 11 10.72 -21.23 -7.97
N LYS A 12 9.57 -21.19 -8.66
CA LYS A 12 9.49 -20.81 -10.08
C LYS A 12 9.13 -19.34 -10.29
N LEU A 13 8.76 -18.65 -9.22
CA LEU A 13 8.37 -17.25 -9.26
C LEU A 13 9.60 -16.36 -9.32
N THR A 14 9.42 -15.19 -9.93
CA THR A 14 10.42 -14.13 -9.87
C THR A 14 10.54 -13.59 -8.43
N PRO A 15 11.69 -12.99 -8.07
CA PRO A 15 11.85 -12.28 -6.81
C PRO A 15 10.73 -11.26 -6.51
N HIS A 16 10.20 -10.61 -7.55
CA HIS A 16 9.13 -9.62 -7.39
C HIS A 16 7.78 -10.27 -7.03
N GLU A 17 7.45 -11.38 -7.68
CA GLU A 17 6.23 -12.14 -7.40
C GLU A 17 6.30 -12.79 -6.01
N GLN A 18 7.45 -13.33 -5.63
CA GLN A 18 7.68 -13.85 -4.27
C GLN A 18 7.45 -12.76 -3.22
N ALA A 19 8.00 -11.56 -3.42
CA ALA A 19 7.83 -10.45 -2.50
C ALA A 19 6.36 -10.00 -2.37
N ALA A 20 5.61 -9.96 -3.48
CA ALA A 20 4.19 -9.65 -3.47
C ALA A 20 3.40 -10.68 -2.65
N LEU A 21 3.63 -11.97 -2.89
CA LEU A 21 2.94 -13.05 -2.17
C LEU A 21 3.30 -13.09 -0.69
N VAL A 22 4.54 -12.74 -0.30
CA VAL A 22 4.92 -12.63 1.12
C VAL A 22 4.10 -11.53 1.82
N ILE A 23 3.91 -10.37 1.19
CA ILE A 23 3.07 -9.30 1.74
C ILE A 23 1.62 -9.75 1.87
N GLU A 24 1.10 -10.46 0.87
CA GLU A 24 -0.27 -10.98 0.89
C GLU A 24 -0.48 -12.04 1.99
N ALA A 25 0.47 -12.96 2.16
CA ALA A 25 0.45 -13.96 3.23
C ALA A 25 0.55 -13.29 4.61
N ALA A 26 1.44 -12.30 4.76
CA ALA A 26 1.57 -11.51 5.98
C ALA A 26 0.28 -10.76 6.33
N ALA A 27 -0.38 -10.15 5.35
CA ALA A 27 -1.67 -9.49 5.56
C ALA A 27 -2.78 -10.45 6.05
N ARG A 28 -2.72 -11.72 5.65
CA ARG A 28 -3.61 -12.79 6.12
C ARG A 28 -3.17 -13.43 7.44
N LEU A 29 -2.04 -13.00 8.01
CA LEU A 29 -1.38 -13.64 9.15
C LEU A 29 -1.06 -15.13 8.91
N ASP A 30 -0.82 -15.52 7.65
CA ASP A 30 -0.39 -16.87 7.30
C ASP A 30 1.15 -16.97 7.33
N GLU A 31 1.69 -17.07 8.55
CA GLU A 31 3.12 -17.20 8.79
C GLU A 31 3.72 -18.41 8.06
N ARG A 32 2.95 -19.50 7.91
CA ARG A 32 3.43 -20.72 7.25
C ARG A 32 3.62 -20.51 5.76
N GLU A 33 2.69 -19.83 5.10
CA GLU A 33 2.81 -19.47 3.69
C GLU A 33 3.97 -18.47 3.49
N ALA A 34 4.07 -17.46 4.35
CA ALA A 34 5.15 -16.49 4.30
C ALA A 34 6.53 -17.16 4.44
N ASP A 35 6.71 -18.04 5.43
CA ASP A 35 7.94 -18.81 5.63
C ASP A 35 8.25 -19.72 4.44
N ALA A 36 7.24 -20.42 3.91
CA ALA A 36 7.42 -21.30 2.76
C ALA A 36 7.90 -20.53 1.51
N ILE A 37 7.42 -19.30 1.28
CA ILE A 37 7.89 -18.44 0.19
C ILE A 37 9.32 -17.97 0.47
N MET A 38 9.59 -17.50 1.69
CA MET A 38 10.91 -17.02 2.13
C MET A 38 12.01 -18.08 2.04
N GLU A 39 11.66 -19.35 2.27
CA GLU A 39 12.57 -20.50 2.10
C GLU A 39 13.00 -20.71 0.64
N GLN A 40 12.21 -20.27 -0.34
CA GLN A 40 12.54 -20.40 -1.76
C GLN A 40 13.36 -19.23 -2.31
N VAL A 41 13.58 -18.17 -1.51
CA VAL A 41 14.38 -17.02 -1.95
C VAL A 41 15.85 -17.43 -2.03
N GLU A 42 16.44 -17.31 -3.22
CA GLU A 42 17.84 -17.63 -3.43
C GLU A 42 18.75 -16.73 -2.56
N ARG A 43 19.65 -17.37 -1.82
CA ARG A 43 20.66 -16.70 -0.97
C ARG A 43 22.01 -16.81 -1.65
N LYS A 44 22.68 -15.67 -1.90
CA LYS A 44 24.00 -15.64 -2.54
C LYS A 44 25.12 -15.89 -1.53
N HIS A 45 26.33 -16.18 -2.05
CA HIS A 45 27.53 -16.63 -1.31
C HIS A 45 27.91 -15.79 -0.06
N TYR A 46 27.47 -14.54 0.01
CA TYR A 46 27.70 -13.64 1.15
C TYR A 46 26.37 -13.29 1.84
N ILE A 47 25.67 -14.31 2.38
CA ILE A 47 24.54 -14.21 3.33
C ILE A 47 23.65 -12.97 3.14
N ALA A 48 23.21 -12.73 1.91
CA ALA A 48 22.26 -11.67 1.60
C ALA A 48 21.14 -12.27 0.77
N THR A 49 19.91 -11.90 1.11
CA THR A 49 18.73 -12.14 0.29
C THR A 49 18.95 -11.61 -1.12
N HIS A 50 18.30 -12.22 -2.11
CA HIS A 50 18.35 -11.76 -3.50
C HIS A 50 18.12 -10.23 -3.58
N ALA A 51 18.98 -9.49 -4.31
CA ALA A 51 18.96 -8.03 -4.31
C ALA A 51 17.59 -7.48 -4.77
N ASP A 52 17.05 -8.00 -5.87
CA ASP A 52 15.74 -7.57 -6.39
C ASP A 52 14.59 -7.88 -5.44
N TYR A 53 14.63 -9.05 -4.77
CA TYR A 53 13.66 -9.42 -3.73
C TYR A 53 13.70 -8.39 -2.59
N THR A 54 14.91 -8.11 -2.10
CA THR A 54 15.14 -7.21 -0.97
C THR A 54 14.67 -5.80 -1.29
N ARG A 55 15.07 -5.26 -2.44
CA ARG A 55 14.61 -3.96 -2.93
C ARG A 55 13.09 -3.92 -3.01
N ARG A 56 12.49 -4.98 -3.55
CA ARG A 56 11.04 -5.05 -3.70
C ARG A 56 10.30 -5.06 -2.37
N ILE A 57 10.75 -5.86 -1.40
CA ILE A 57 10.17 -5.89 -0.05
C ILE A 57 10.31 -4.52 0.63
N HIS A 58 11.47 -3.86 0.51
CA HIS A 58 11.64 -2.52 1.07
C HIS A 58 10.70 -1.51 0.42
N GLY A 59 10.57 -1.52 -0.91
CA GLY A 59 9.65 -0.63 -1.62
C GLY A 59 8.19 -0.88 -1.24
N LEU A 60 7.76 -2.14 -1.10
CA LEU A 60 6.40 -2.49 -0.64
C LEU A 60 6.16 -2.08 0.82
N THR A 61 7.14 -2.30 1.70
CA THR A 61 7.04 -1.88 3.11
C THR A 61 6.98 -0.36 3.24
N ALA A 62 7.78 0.36 2.45
CA ALA A 62 7.75 1.82 2.38
C ALA A 62 6.41 2.31 1.82
N LEU A 63 5.86 1.64 0.80
CA LEU A 63 4.55 1.96 0.22
C LEU A 63 3.45 1.82 1.26
N ILE A 64 3.41 0.69 1.99
CA ILE A 64 2.47 0.43 3.09
C ILE A 64 2.56 1.55 4.13
N GLY A 65 3.77 1.85 4.62
CA GLY A 65 3.98 2.88 5.63
C GLY A 65 3.58 4.27 5.17
N GLN A 66 4.01 4.67 3.98
CA GLN A 66 3.71 6.00 3.45
C GLN A 66 2.21 6.17 3.16
N TYR A 67 1.56 5.18 2.58
CA TYR A 67 0.11 5.20 2.37
C TYR A 67 -0.65 5.30 3.70
N GLY A 68 -0.32 4.46 4.69
CA GLY A 68 -0.98 4.51 6.00
C GLY A 68 -0.79 5.85 6.72
N ILE A 69 0.43 6.39 6.72
CA ILE A 69 0.72 7.70 7.34
C ILE A 69 -0.09 8.81 6.67
N GLU A 70 -0.10 8.88 5.33
CA GLU A 70 -0.82 9.91 4.60
C GLU A 70 -2.34 9.78 4.77
N TYR A 71 -2.86 8.56 4.72
CA TYR A 71 -4.28 8.28 4.91
C TYR A 71 -4.77 8.78 6.28
N TRP A 72 -4.13 8.30 7.36
CA TRP A 72 -4.55 8.65 8.71
C TRP A 72 -4.32 10.13 9.05
N LYS A 73 -3.25 10.73 8.53
CA LYS A 73 -3.00 12.17 8.65
C LYS A 73 -4.13 12.99 8.00
N ASN A 74 -4.50 12.66 6.77
CA ASN A 74 -5.57 13.39 6.07
C ASN A 74 -6.92 13.21 6.77
N ARG A 75 -7.26 11.99 7.21
CA ARG A 75 -8.50 11.72 7.96
C ARG A 75 -8.56 12.48 9.29
N ALA A 76 -7.48 12.48 10.06
CA ALA A 76 -7.42 13.22 11.32
C ALA A 76 -7.59 14.73 11.11
N LEU A 77 -6.90 15.31 10.13
CA LEU A 77 -7.00 16.74 9.83
C LEU A 77 -8.37 17.12 9.27
N MET A 78 -8.99 16.25 8.48
CA MET A 78 -10.37 16.43 8.01
C MET A 78 -11.35 16.47 9.17
N LEU A 79 -11.26 15.53 10.13
CA LEU A 79 -12.14 15.48 11.30
C LEU A 79 -12.02 16.76 12.16
N ILE A 80 -10.80 17.21 12.43
CA ILE A 80 -10.55 18.46 13.16
C ILE A 80 -11.16 19.66 12.41
N ALA A 81 -11.02 19.69 11.09
CA ALA A 81 -11.62 20.76 10.28
C ALA A 81 -13.15 20.72 10.31
N CYS A 82 -13.77 19.54 10.28
CA CYS A 82 -15.23 19.40 10.43
C CYS A 82 -15.71 19.93 11.79
N GLU A 83 -15.03 19.59 12.90
CA GLU A 83 -15.38 20.09 14.24
C GLU A 83 -15.37 21.62 14.30
N HIS A 84 -14.40 22.27 13.66
CA HIS A 84 -14.35 23.73 13.57
C HIS A 84 -15.38 24.33 12.61
N ALA A 85 -15.74 23.62 11.54
CA ALA A 85 -16.78 24.05 10.61
C ALA A 85 -18.16 24.04 11.28
N GLU A 86 -18.45 23.03 12.11
CA GLU A 86 -19.69 22.97 12.92
C GLU A 86 -19.81 24.15 13.91
N GLN A 87 -18.69 24.75 14.30
CA GLN A 87 -18.65 25.96 15.12
C GLN A 87 -18.84 27.26 14.33
N GLY A 88 -19.10 27.16 13.02
CA GLY A 88 -19.39 28.30 12.13
C GLY A 88 -18.19 28.89 11.40
N SER A 89 -17.04 28.19 11.37
CA SER A 89 -15.85 28.67 10.65
C SER A 89 -15.87 28.24 9.17
N GLN A 90 -16.18 29.16 8.26
CA GLN A 90 -16.18 28.90 6.81
C GLN A 90 -14.80 28.41 6.30
N GLN A 91 -13.71 28.93 6.86
CA GLN A 91 -12.34 28.51 6.49
C GLN A 91 -12.06 27.04 6.87
N ALA A 92 -12.75 26.53 7.89
CA ALA A 92 -12.63 25.14 8.31
C ALA A 92 -13.37 24.19 7.34
N GLU A 93 -14.47 24.62 6.75
CA GLU A 93 -15.17 23.87 5.71
C GLU A 93 -14.28 23.65 4.47
N ASP A 94 -13.64 24.71 3.97
CA ASP A 94 -12.69 24.62 2.86
C ASP A 94 -11.51 23.68 3.17
N SER A 95 -11.06 23.69 4.43
CA SER A 95 -9.99 22.82 4.91
C SER A 95 -10.42 21.36 4.95
N ALA A 96 -11.64 21.06 5.42
CA ALA A 96 -12.20 19.72 5.42
C ALA A 96 -12.31 19.16 3.99
N LEU A 97 -12.86 19.96 3.06
CA LEU A 97 -12.95 19.59 1.63
C LEU A 97 -11.58 19.32 1.02
N LYS A 98 -10.56 20.13 1.36
CA LYS A 98 -9.19 19.91 0.92
C LYS A 98 -8.61 18.58 1.39
N PHE A 99 -8.82 18.19 2.64
CA PHE A 99 -8.32 16.91 3.16
C PHE A 99 -9.11 15.71 2.62
N LEU A 100 -10.40 15.89 2.34
CA LEU A 100 -11.19 14.91 1.62
C LEU A 100 -10.64 14.68 0.20
N ALA A 101 -10.40 15.74 -0.56
CA ALA A 101 -9.83 15.66 -1.91
C ALA A 101 -8.45 14.95 -1.91
N LYS A 102 -7.61 15.24 -0.92
CA LYS A 102 -6.33 14.53 -0.74
C LYS A 102 -6.50 13.04 -0.47
N THR A 103 -7.48 12.68 0.35
CA THR A 103 -7.78 11.27 0.65
C THR A 103 -8.25 10.54 -0.60
N LEU A 104 -9.15 11.15 -1.38
CA LEU A 104 -9.64 10.58 -2.64
C LEU A 104 -8.52 10.38 -3.67
N ALA A 105 -7.63 11.38 -3.82
CA ALA A 105 -6.49 11.27 -4.71
C ALA A 105 -5.49 10.18 -4.26
N LEU A 106 -5.25 10.06 -2.95
CA LEU A 106 -4.43 9.02 -2.36
C LEU A 106 -5.00 7.62 -2.64
N GLU A 107 -6.30 7.43 -2.46
CA GLU A 107 -7.04 6.19 -2.73
C GLU A 107 -6.95 5.80 -4.21
N SER A 108 -7.13 6.75 -5.14
CA SER A 108 -6.96 6.48 -6.57
C SER A 108 -5.52 6.14 -6.94
N ALA A 109 -4.54 6.83 -6.36
CA ALA A 109 -3.13 6.59 -6.64
C ALA A 109 -2.66 5.22 -6.16
N ILE A 110 -3.09 4.77 -4.98
CA ILE A 110 -2.68 3.46 -4.45
C ILE A 110 -3.26 2.31 -5.28
N VAL A 111 -4.49 2.44 -5.80
CA VAL A 111 -5.08 1.46 -6.75
C VAL A 111 -4.21 1.33 -8.00
N GLU A 112 -3.89 2.44 -8.64
CA GLU A 112 -3.10 2.46 -9.87
C GLU A 112 -1.70 1.88 -9.65
N VAL A 113 -1.04 2.26 -8.55
CA VAL A 113 0.28 1.75 -8.21
C VAL A 113 0.24 0.25 -7.91
N CYS A 114 -0.72 -0.23 -7.10
CA CYS A 114 -0.86 -1.65 -6.81
C CYS A 114 -1.11 -2.48 -8.08
N ASN A 115 -1.94 -1.97 -9.01
CA ASN A 115 -2.17 -2.60 -10.32
C ASN A 115 -0.88 -2.71 -11.14
N ARG A 116 -0.09 -1.64 -11.25
CA ARG A 116 1.20 -1.65 -11.96
C ARG A 116 2.20 -2.61 -11.33
N LEU A 117 2.20 -2.67 -10.00
CA LEU A 117 3.09 -3.51 -9.22
C LEU A 117 2.61 -4.98 -9.17
N LYS A 118 1.38 -5.28 -9.57
CA LYS A 118 0.76 -6.61 -9.44
C LYS A 118 0.77 -7.11 -7.98
N VAL A 119 0.36 -6.25 -7.06
CA VAL A 119 0.19 -6.60 -5.64
C VAL A 119 -1.28 -6.39 -5.28
N ASP A 120 -1.82 -7.28 -4.46
CA ASP A 120 -3.17 -7.10 -3.93
C ASP A 120 -3.26 -5.81 -3.09
N ILE A 121 -4.06 -4.85 -3.58
CA ILE A 121 -4.34 -3.59 -2.89
C ILE A 121 -4.91 -3.84 -1.49
N LYS A 122 -5.73 -4.89 -1.32
CA LYS A 122 -6.34 -5.21 -0.04
C LYS A 122 -5.27 -5.60 0.99
N ALA A 123 -4.24 -6.34 0.57
CA ALA A 123 -3.11 -6.67 1.44
C ALA A 123 -2.37 -5.40 1.88
N ILE A 124 -2.13 -4.46 0.97
CA ILE A 124 -1.50 -3.16 1.30
C ILE A 124 -2.34 -2.38 2.31
N LYS A 125 -3.66 -2.27 2.09
CA LYS A 125 -4.57 -1.57 3.00
C LYS A 125 -4.62 -2.19 4.39
N ILE A 126 -4.75 -3.53 4.47
CA ILE A 126 -4.73 -4.26 5.74
C ILE A 126 -3.43 -4.00 6.50
N MET A 127 -2.29 -4.13 5.82
CA MET A 127 -0.97 -3.91 6.42
C MET A 127 -0.76 -2.45 6.86
N ALA A 128 -1.35 -1.49 6.14
CA ALA A 128 -1.34 -0.07 6.50
C ALA A 128 -2.33 0.27 7.62
N GLY A 129 -3.15 -0.70 8.07
CA GLY A 129 -4.22 -0.48 9.03
C GLY A 129 -5.35 0.39 8.47
N CYS A 130 -5.50 0.50 7.15
CA CYS A 130 -6.52 1.30 6.50
C CYS A 130 -7.77 0.45 6.17
N PRO A 131 -8.97 1.04 6.17
CA PRO A 131 -10.18 0.33 5.78
C PRO A 131 -10.13 -0.09 4.31
N ASP A 132 -10.56 -1.32 4.04
CA ASP A 132 -10.76 -1.86 2.69
C ASP A 132 -11.97 -1.19 1.99
N ASN A 133 -12.93 -0.76 2.81
CA ASN A 133 -14.23 -0.27 2.37
C ASN A 133 -14.35 1.22 2.68
N GLU A 134 -13.96 2.08 1.75
CA GLU A 134 -14.55 3.42 1.67
C GLU A 134 -15.10 3.61 0.27
N THR A 135 -16.42 3.47 0.20
CA THR A 135 -17.31 3.83 -0.89
C THR A 135 -16.79 5.03 -1.66
N GLN A 136 -16.50 4.84 -2.95
CA GLN A 136 -16.36 5.89 -3.98
C GLN A 136 -17.67 6.64 -4.24
N GLU A 137 -18.68 6.45 -3.40
CA GLU A 137 -19.91 7.21 -3.47
C GLU A 137 -19.70 8.43 -2.59
N PHE A 138 -19.90 9.60 -3.19
CA PHE A 138 -19.99 10.94 -2.58
C PHE A 138 -18.75 11.86 -2.68
N LEU A 139 -18.75 12.65 -3.77
CA LEU A 139 -18.94 14.12 -3.73
C LEU A 139 -17.86 15.06 -4.33
N THR A 140 -16.81 14.61 -4.99
CA THR A 140 -15.96 15.54 -5.79
C THR A 140 -15.25 14.80 -6.92
N PRO A 141 -15.07 15.41 -8.11
CA PRO A 141 -14.14 14.86 -9.08
C PRO A 141 -12.75 14.77 -8.41
N VAL A 142 -12.12 13.61 -8.57
CA VAL A 142 -10.78 13.39 -8.04
C VAL A 142 -9.82 14.35 -8.74
N ASP A 143 -8.98 15.03 -7.96
CA ASP A 143 -7.94 15.91 -8.50
C ASP A 143 -6.86 15.07 -9.19
N GLU A 144 -6.90 15.03 -10.53
CA GLU A 144 -6.00 14.22 -11.37
C GLU A 144 -4.53 14.60 -11.19
N GLU A 145 -4.23 15.88 -10.95
CA GLU A 145 -2.87 16.34 -10.75
C GLU A 145 -2.32 15.83 -9.41
N LEU A 146 -3.16 15.86 -8.37
CA LEU A 146 -2.80 15.30 -7.07
C LEU A 146 -2.64 13.78 -7.11
N VAL A 147 -3.48 13.07 -7.88
CA VAL A 147 -3.32 11.62 -8.13
C VAL A 147 -1.96 11.34 -8.77
N LYS A 148 -1.61 12.10 -9.79
CA LYS A 148 -0.33 11.95 -10.49
C LYS A 148 0.86 12.17 -9.55
N GLN A 149 0.81 13.19 -8.69
CA GLN A 149 1.85 13.45 -7.69
C GLN A 149 2.03 12.27 -6.72
N TYR A 150 0.93 11.68 -6.24
CA TYR A 150 1.00 10.50 -5.38
C TYR A 150 1.56 9.27 -6.11
N ILE A 151 1.15 9.04 -7.37
CA ILE A 151 1.69 7.94 -8.19
C ILE A 151 3.21 8.09 -8.36
N GLU A 152 3.70 9.29 -8.68
CA GLU A 152 5.12 9.56 -8.86
C GLU A 152 5.90 9.36 -7.55
N SER A 153 5.36 9.85 -6.44
CA SER A 153 5.95 9.65 -5.11
C SER A 153 6.09 8.16 -4.76
N TYR A 154 5.04 7.38 -4.99
CA TYR A 154 5.05 5.94 -4.75
C TYR A 154 5.96 5.16 -5.70
N ALA A 155 6.01 5.54 -6.99
CA ALA A 155 6.90 4.91 -7.95
C ALA A 155 8.38 5.09 -7.56
N GLY A 156 8.73 6.25 -6.99
CA GLY A 156 10.08 6.53 -6.48
C GLY A 156 10.55 5.59 -5.35
N LEU A 157 9.64 4.90 -4.67
CA LEU A 157 9.98 3.94 -3.61
C LEU A 157 10.67 2.67 -4.14
N PHE A 158 10.59 2.42 -5.45
CA PHE A 158 11.12 1.21 -6.09
C PHE A 158 12.39 1.45 -6.91
N THR A 159 12.90 2.69 -6.97
CA THR A 159 14.04 3.08 -7.82
C THR A 159 15.38 3.20 -7.08
N GLY A 160 15.42 2.89 -5.78
CA GLY A 160 16.63 2.97 -4.93
C GLY A 160 17.61 1.81 -5.06
#